data_AF-A0A974UL18-F1
#
_entry.id   AF-A0A974UL18-F1
#
_cell.length_a   1.000
_cell.length_b   1.000
_cell.length_c   1.000
_cell.angle_alpha   90.00
_cell.angle_beta   90.00
_cell.angle_gamma   90.00
#
_symmetry.space_group_name_H-M   'P 1'
#
loop_
_entity.id
_entity.type
_entity.pdbx_description
1 polymer ?
#
loop_
_entity_poly.entity_id
_entity_poly.type
_entity_poly.pdbx_seq_one_letter_code
_entity_poly.pdbx_strand_id
1 'polypeptide(L)'
;MHTSTPGGGSLGGDRHTRDGYLRWWQRVFRLTTALLRVHSVVVKGPPWRTTVHTDWTDHLTTRDGHSFTNHGSHVAVLRWGRITALSYDWDEDVVRRACVHDARLGVPDATAVPISD
;
A
#
# COMPACT_ATOMS: atom_id res chain seq x y z
N MET A 1 -2.95 -10.69 -11.29
CA MET A 1 -2.29 -9.39 -11.04
C MET A 1 -1.48 -9.60 -9.79
N HIS A 2 -0.16 -9.43 -9.85
CA HIS A 2 0.69 -9.61 -8.70
C HIS A 2 0.83 -8.29 -7.93
N THR A 3 0.72 -8.30 -6.61
CA THR A 3 0.99 -7.13 -5.78
C THR A 3 1.81 -7.47 -4.55
N SER A 4 2.84 -6.67 -4.26
CA SER A 4 3.73 -6.87 -3.12
C SER A 4 3.79 -5.60 -2.27
N THR A 5 3.75 -5.78 -0.95
CA THR A 5 3.88 -4.70 0.02
C THR A 5 4.92 -5.04 1.09
N PRO A 6 5.76 -4.08 1.53
CA PRO A 6 6.85 -4.35 2.45
C PRO A 6 6.34 -4.59 3.88
N GLY A 7 7.19 -5.23 4.68
CA GLY A 7 6.93 -5.56 6.09
C GLY A 7 6.04 -6.78 6.35
N GLY A 8 6.05 -7.22 7.61
CA GLY A 8 5.29 -8.39 8.10
C GLY A 8 4.00 -8.05 8.86
N GLY A 9 3.60 -6.77 8.89
CA GLY A 9 2.40 -6.30 9.58
C GLY A 9 1.11 -6.54 8.80
N SER A 10 -0.02 -6.10 9.36
CA SER A 10 -1.38 -6.31 8.80
C SER A 10 -1.59 -5.79 7.37
N LEU A 11 -0.73 -4.86 6.92
CA LEU A 11 -0.71 -4.28 5.56
C LEU A 11 0.42 -4.80 4.66
N GLY A 12 1.31 -5.67 5.17
CA GLY A 12 2.39 -6.28 4.40
C GLY A 12 1.95 -7.46 3.52
N GLY A 13 2.90 -8.06 2.82
CA GLY A 13 2.77 -9.35 2.14
C GLY A 13 2.41 -9.30 0.65
N ASP A 14 2.44 -10.48 0.04
CA ASP A 14 2.24 -10.68 -1.40
C ASP A 14 0.84 -11.23 -1.72
N ARG A 15 0.30 -10.83 -2.88
CA ARG A 15 -1.00 -11.28 -3.43
C ARG A 15 -0.87 -11.52 -4.92
N HIS A 16 -1.48 -12.58 -5.41
CA HIS A 16 -1.50 -12.97 -6.82
C HIS A 16 -2.90 -12.80 -7.46
N THR A 17 -3.93 -12.58 -6.64
CA THR A 17 -5.31 -12.40 -7.10
C THR A 17 -5.79 -10.95 -7.00
N ARG A 18 -6.76 -10.59 -7.87
CA ARG A 18 -7.44 -9.29 -7.80
C ARG A 18 -8.25 -9.17 -6.51
N ASP A 19 -8.86 -10.26 -6.04
CA ASP A 19 -9.69 -10.26 -4.84
C ASP A 19 -8.84 -10.07 -3.57
N GLY A 20 -7.65 -10.68 -3.51
CA GLY A 20 -6.65 -10.40 -2.48
C GLY A 20 -6.30 -8.92 -2.42
N TYR A 21 -6.00 -8.30 -3.56
CA TYR A 21 -5.70 -6.88 -3.63
C TYR A 21 -6.88 -5.97 -3.22
N LEU A 22 -8.11 -6.32 -3.63
CA LEU A 22 -9.30 -5.57 -3.22
C LEU A 22 -9.55 -5.66 -1.71
N ARG A 23 -9.44 -6.85 -1.11
CA ARG A 23 -9.57 -7.02 0.34
C ARG A 23 -8.51 -6.22 1.10
N TRP A 24 -7.29 -6.15 0.56
CA TRP A 24 -6.21 -5.34 1.12
C TRP A 24 -6.55 -3.85 1.10
N TRP A 25 -7.01 -3.30 -0.03
CA TRP A 25 -7.46 -1.91 -0.10
C TRP A 25 -8.61 -1.60 0.86
N GLN A 26 -9.59 -2.51 0.97
CA GLN A 26 -10.66 -2.37 1.95
C GLN A 26 -10.13 -2.31 3.38
N ARG A 27 -9.08 -3.07 3.71
CA ARG A 27 -8.41 -2.98 5.02
C ARG A 27 -7.69 -1.65 5.20
N VAL A 28 -6.93 -1.20 4.19
CA VAL A 28 -6.28 0.13 4.22
C VAL A 28 -7.30 1.21 4.57
N PHE A 29 -8.45 1.25 3.91
CA PHE A 29 -9.50 2.24 4.17
C PHE A 29 -10.19 2.11 5.53
N ARG A 30 -10.14 0.94 6.18
CA ARG A 30 -10.66 0.77 7.55
C ARG A 30 -9.66 1.16 8.64
N LEU A 31 -8.38 1.13 8.32
CA LEU A 31 -7.30 1.57 9.20
C LEU A 31 -7.05 3.06 9.07
N THR A 32 -7.14 3.61 7.87
CA THR A 32 -6.75 4.98 7.65
C THR A 32 -7.43 5.61 6.43
N THR A 33 -7.60 6.92 6.49
CA THR A 33 -8.03 7.76 5.36
C THR A 33 -6.81 8.32 4.62
N ALA A 34 -5.92 7.43 4.16
CA ALA A 34 -4.68 7.82 3.53
C ALA A 34 -4.93 8.76 2.33
N LEU A 35 -4.35 9.96 2.39
CA LEU A 35 -4.30 10.90 1.26
C LEU A 35 -2.88 10.88 0.70
N LEU A 36 -2.75 10.44 -0.54
CA LEU A 36 -1.48 10.32 -1.23
C LEU A 36 -1.22 11.58 -2.08
N ARG A 37 -0.06 12.19 -1.88
CA ARG A 37 0.47 13.28 -2.70
C ARG A 37 1.59 12.72 -3.58
N VAL A 38 1.36 12.73 -4.88
CA VAL A 38 2.37 12.32 -5.88
C VAL A 38 3.39 13.43 -6.07
N HIS A 39 4.67 13.07 -6.07
CA HIS A 39 5.80 13.98 -6.31
C HIS A 39 6.38 13.80 -7.71
N SER A 40 6.49 12.54 -8.14
CA SER A 40 7.17 12.19 -9.38
C SER A 40 6.49 10.98 -10.02
N VAL A 41 6.48 10.96 -11.36
CA VAL A 41 6.05 9.79 -12.14
C VAL A 41 7.03 9.61 -13.28
N VAL A 42 7.65 8.43 -13.35
CA VAL A 42 8.56 8.04 -14.43
C VAL A 42 7.96 6.86 -15.19
N VAL A 43 7.79 7.02 -16.50
CA VAL A 43 7.23 5.99 -17.38
C VAL A 43 8.31 5.53 -18.35
N LYS A 44 8.49 4.22 -18.48
CA LYS A 44 9.49 3.61 -19.37
C LYS A 44 8.94 2.39 -20.10
N GLY A 45 9.35 2.25 -21.35
CA GLY A 45 9.14 1.03 -22.13
C GLY A 45 7.93 1.08 -23.07
N PRO A 46 7.80 0.05 -23.93
CA PRO A 46 6.77 0.01 -24.96
C PRO A 46 5.40 -0.40 -24.39
N PRO A 47 4.30 -0.25 -25.14
CA PRO A 47 2.95 -0.57 -24.68
C PRO A 47 2.74 -2.01 -24.21
N TRP A 48 3.48 -2.99 -24.74
CA TRP A 48 3.38 -4.40 -24.31
C TRP A 48 4.14 -4.72 -23.01
N ARG A 49 4.98 -3.79 -22.53
CA ARG A 49 5.72 -3.88 -21.27
C ARG A 49 6.13 -2.48 -20.81
N THR A 50 5.17 -1.74 -20.26
CA THR A 50 5.41 -0.41 -19.69
C THR A 50 5.65 -0.53 -18.20
N THR A 51 6.69 0.14 -17.68
CA THR A 51 6.97 0.26 -16.26
C THR A 51 6.70 1.70 -15.83
N VAL A 52 5.92 1.89 -14.78
CA VAL A 52 5.61 3.19 -14.18
C VAL A 52 6.14 3.18 -12.75
N HIS A 53 7.08 4.07 -12.45
CA HIS A 53 7.55 4.35 -11.10
C HIS A 53 6.88 5.63 -10.60
N THR A 54 6.42 5.65 -9.37
CA THR A 54 5.75 6.81 -8.78
C THR A 54 6.26 7.03 -7.36
N ASP A 55 6.78 8.22 -7.10
CA ASP A 55 7.20 8.66 -5.76
C ASP A 55 6.10 9.51 -5.13
N TRP A 56 5.86 9.32 -3.83
CA TRP A 56 4.76 9.94 -3.13
C TRP A 56 5.00 10.11 -1.62
N THR A 57 4.19 10.96 -1.01
CA THR A 57 4.01 11.03 0.45
C THR A 57 2.55 10.78 0.76
N ASP A 58 2.27 10.04 1.82
CA ASP A 58 0.92 9.90 2.34
C ASP A 58 0.83 10.26 3.83
N HIS A 59 -0.41 10.50 4.25
CA HIS A 59 -0.75 10.75 5.64
C HIS A 59 -1.66 9.64 6.15
N LEU A 60 -1.10 8.77 6.99
CA LEU A 60 -1.83 7.69 7.65
C LEU A 60 -2.53 8.29 8.88
N THR A 61 -3.75 8.78 8.70
CA THR A 61 -4.61 9.24 9.79
C THR A 61 -5.31 8.04 10.44
N THR A 62 -5.02 7.81 11.72
CA THR A 62 -5.58 6.74 12.55
C THR A 62 -6.96 7.12 13.10
N ARG A 63 -7.64 6.17 13.77
CA ARG A 63 -9.04 6.33 14.18
C ARG A 63 -9.31 7.50 15.12
N ASP A 64 -8.35 7.85 15.97
CA ASP A 64 -8.46 9.00 16.89
C ASP A 64 -8.01 10.33 16.27
N GLY A 65 -7.68 10.33 14.97
CA GLY A 65 -7.24 11.51 14.23
C GLY A 65 -5.73 11.76 14.29
N HIS A 66 -4.94 10.93 15.00
CA HIS A 66 -3.49 11.05 14.96
C HIS A 66 -2.96 10.69 13.57
N SER A 67 -2.09 11.53 13.00
CA SER A 67 -1.60 11.37 11.63
C SER A 67 -0.10 11.08 11.58
N PHE A 68 0.27 10.10 10.76
CA PHE A 68 1.66 9.74 10.49
C PHE A 68 2.00 10.05 9.04
N THR A 69 3.10 10.78 8.82
CA THR A 69 3.59 11.07 7.46
C THR A 69 4.52 9.95 7.01
N ASN A 70 4.18 9.30 5.90
CA ASN A 70 4.99 8.25 5.30
C ASN A 70 5.44 8.66 3.89
N HIS A 71 6.68 8.32 3.57
CA HIS A 71 7.26 8.53 2.25
C HIS A 71 7.40 7.18 1.59
N GLY A 72 6.91 7.07 0.36
CA GLY A 72 6.95 5.82 -0.36
C GLY A 72 7.04 6.01 -1.86
N SER A 73 7.26 4.89 -2.52
CA SER A 73 7.21 4.77 -3.95
C SER A 73 6.42 3.51 -4.33
N HIS A 74 6.02 3.42 -5.59
CA HIS A 74 5.54 2.16 -6.13
C HIS A 74 5.92 2.00 -7.60
N VAL A 75 6.07 0.75 -8.01
CA VAL A 75 6.33 0.36 -9.40
C VAL A 75 5.15 -0.45 -9.92
N ALA A 76 4.48 0.05 -10.96
CA ALA A 76 3.46 -0.67 -11.71
C ALA A 76 4.03 -1.19 -13.03
N VAL A 77 3.74 -2.45 -13.37
CA VAL A 77 4.04 -3.03 -14.69
C VAL A 77 2.75 -3.21 -15.47
N LEU A 78 2.65 -2.57 -16.62
CA LEU A 78 1.49 -2.62 -17.50
C LEU A 78 1.79 -3.41 -18.78
N ARG A 79 0.77 -4.11 -19.28
CA ARG A 79 0.74 -4.69 -20.62
C ARG A 79 -0.52 -4.23 -21.32
N TRP A 80 -0.37 -3.52 -22.43
CA TRP A 80 -1.46 -2.90 -23.19
C TRP A 80 -2.40 -2.09 -22.30
N GLY A 81 -1.82 -1.24 -21.44
CA GLY A 81 -2.57 -0.38 -20.52
C GLY A 81 -3.16 -1.07 -19.28
N ARG A 82 -3.02 -2.39 -19.13
CA ARG A 82 -3.52 -3.13 -17.97
C ARG A 82 -2.41 -3.41 -16.97
N ILE A 83 -2.61 -3.05 -15.70
CA ILE A 83 -1.67 -3.38 -14.63
C ILE A 83 -1.61 -4.91 -14.45
N THR A 84 -0.40 -5.45 -14.49
CA THR A 84 -0.10 -6.88 -14.33
C THR A 84 0.68 -7.15 -13.05
N ALA A 85 1.50 -6.20 -12.61
CA ALA A 85 2.18 -6.23 -11.31
C ALA A 85 2.20 -4.83 -10.67
N LEU A 86 2.19 -4.77 -9.34
CA LEU A 86 2.31 -3.55 -8.56
C LEU A 86 3.10 -3.80 -7.28
N SER A 87 4.27 -3.18 -7.15
CA SER A 87 5.12 -3.33 -5.97
C SER A 87 5.22 -2.01 -5.25
N TYR A 88 4.89 -2.00 -3.97
CA TYR A 88 5.04 -0.84 -3.11
C TYR A 88 6.36 -0.89 -2.36
N ASP A 89 6.91 0.28 -2.07
CA ASP A 89 8.03 0.48 -1.17
C ASP A 89 7.69 1.69 -0.30
N TRP A 90 7.63 1.50 1.02
CA TRP A 90 7.24 2.55 1.96
C TRP A 90 8.03 2.39 3.25
N ASP A 91 7.98 3.41 4.12
CA ASP A 91 8.58 3.32 5.44
C ASP A 91 7.79 2.34 6.33
N GLU A 92 8.31 1.12 6.45
CA GLU A 92 7.71 0.04 7.24
C GLU A 92 7.51 0.44 8.71
N ASP A 93 8.42 1.24 9.26
CA ASP A 93 8.35 1.67 10.66
C ASP A 93 7.26 2.70 10.88
N VAL A 94 7.03 3.61 9.94
CA VAL A 94 5.91 4.55 10.01
C VAL A 94 4.58 3.79 9.97
N VAL A 95 4.41 2.90 8.98
CA VAL A 95 3.19 2.09 8.84
C VAL A 95 2.96 1.19 10.06
N ARG A 96 4.02 0.57 10.57
CA ARG A 96 3.96 -0.26 11.79
C ARG A 96 3.55 0.56 13.00
N ARG A 97 4.09 1.77 13.19
CA ARG A 97 3.70 2.66 14.31
C ARG A 97 2.24 3.07 14.21
N ALA A 98 1.74 3.41 13.02
CA ALA A 98 0.34 3.72 12.81
C ALA A 98 -0.56 2.52 13.18
N CYS A 99 -0.21 1.31 12.73
CA CYS A 99 -0.95 0.09 13.08
C CYS A 99 -0.89 -0.21 14.60
N VAL A 100 0.27 -0.04 15.24
CA VAL A 100 0.40 -0.23 16.70
C VAL A 100 -0.45 0.78 17.46
N HIS A 101 -0.55 2.01 16.98
CA HIS A 101 -1.40 3.04 17.56
C HIS A 101 -2.89 2.65 17.47
N ASP A 102 -3.35 2.30 16.27
CA ASP A 102 -4.72 1.82 16.05
C ASP A 102 -5.04 0.55 16.85
N ALA A 103 -4.08 -0.36 17.00
CA ALA A 103 -4.24 -1.55 17.82
C ALA A 103 -4.52 -1.20 19.30
N ARG A 104 -3.86 -0.17 19.86
CA ARG A 104 -4.12 0.32 21.22
C ARG A 104 -5.50 0.95 21.37
N LEU A 105 -6.06 1.46 20.27
CA LEU A 105 -7.43 1.96 20.18
C LEU A 105 -8.46 0.86 19.93
N GLY A 106 -8.03 -0.42 19.91
CA GLY A 106 -8.90 -1.57 19.71
C GLY A 106 -9.35 -1.77 18.27
N VAL A 107 -8.60 -1.27 17.28
CA VAL A 107 -8.90 -1.49 15.85
C VAL A 107 -8.48 -2.92 15.44
N PRO A 108 -9.42 -3.84 15.12
CA PRO A 108 -9.08 -5.25 14.91
C PRO A 108 -8.22 -5.51 13.67
N ASP A 109 -8.43 -4.73 12.61
CA ASP A 109 -7.64 -4.85 11.37
C ASP A 109 -6.15 -4.52 11.57
N ALA A 110 -5.80 -3.80 12.64
CA ALA A 110 -4.44 -3.31 12.83
C ALA A 110 -3.46 -4.41 13.25
N THR A 111 -3.98 -5.46 13.89
CA THR A 111 -3.24 -6.66 14.32
C THR A 111 -3.59 -7.91 13.52
N ALA A 112 -4.49 -7.80 12.55
CA ALA A 112 -4.88 -8.91 11.70
C ALA A 112 -3.68 -9.45 10.90
N VAL A 113 -3.69 -10.75 10.60
CA VAL A 113 -2.69 -11.35 9.73
C VAL A 113 -2.69 -10.68 8.34
N PRO A 114 -1.52 -10.63 7.67
CA PRO A 114 -1.42 -10.13 6.31
C PRO A 114 -2.43 -10.81 5.37
N ILE A 115 -3.02 -10.05 4.45
CA ILE A 115 -3.86 -10.63 3.40
C ILE A 115 -2.94 -11.14 2.30
N SER A 116 -2.75 -12.45 2.19
CA SER A 116 -1.91 -13.06 1.15
C SER A 116 -2.63 -14.23 0.47
N ASP A 117 -2.26 -14.49 -0.78
CA ASP A 117 -2.77 -15.59 -1.63
C ASP A 117 -1.79 -15.98 -2.74
#